data_AF-A0A7S4PVW9-F1
#
_entry.id   AF-A0A7S4PVW9-F1
#
_cell.length_a   1.000
_cell.length_b   1.000
_cell.length_c   1.000
_cell.angle_alpha   90.00
_cell.angle_beta   90.00
_cell.angle_gamma   90.00
#
_symmetry.space_group_name_H-M   'P 1'
#
loop_
_entity.id
_entity.type
_entity.pdbx_description
1 polymer ?
#
loop_
_entity_poly.entity_id
_entity_poly.type
_entity_poly.pdbx_seq_one_letter_code
_entity_poly.pdbx_strand_id
1 'polypeptide(L)'
;WLKPGFPRFGARFSRMFDFDELEDSAGPAADPPVASPSQTSNTDAATPKAEDGGSRAQEEGPKLYTKQEMEETIDKKFKAFTKLPCAQCGKAACKRFASSMPLVVKTMLDAFWCKECGRLLCEAHRDGHTCEKMEAMKEARANMAPEKIRAQLEEEKRQKAAAEEAAKAPLREATKAADERRQRRYMLAEKAWHVASYLQTAARDDQAGRPRETAGELLDLYTKANRISMFLWNEYEKPTLSGLADDEWVQLKQAYARGVEILGVVVAVPKNGDWESGEWEELDMTNPWERPAAAAARPAQPAQPVRVAQAASAEEPATSAASASNTSRPSSSASTSPASDAPAAR
;
A
#
# COMPACT_ATOMS: atom_id res chain seq x y z
N TRP A 1 -23.28 -52.35 6.17
CA TRP A 1 -22.40 -53.18 5.32
C TRP A 1 -21.40 -52.26 4.65
N LEU A 2 -20.36 -51.86 5.38
CA LEU A 2 -19.26 -51.03 4.88
C LEU A 2 -17.97 -51.78 5.22
N LYS A 3 -17.25 -52.23 4.19
CA LYS A 3 -15.94 -52.88 4.36
C LYS A 3 -14.89 -51.79 4.60
N PRO A 4 -14.06 -51.87 5.65
CA PRO A 4 -12.90 -51.03 5.81
C PRO A 4 -11.75 -51.64 4.98
N GLY A 5 -11.28 -50.92 3.96
CA GLY A 5 -10.22 -51.43 3.10
C GLY A 5 -9.83 -50.51 1.95
N PHE A 6 -9.87 -49.19 2.13
CA PHE A 6 -9.25 -48.27 1.19
C PHE A 6 -7.78 -48.03 1.58
N PRO A 7 -6.82 -48.19 0.67
CA PRO A 7 -5.43 -47.85 0.94
C PRO A 7 -5.32 -46.32 1.11
N ARG A 8 -4.80 -45.90 2.27
CA ARG A 8 -4.40 -44.51 2.54
C ARG A 8 -3.29 -44.12 1.55
N PHE A 9 -3.64 -43.38 0.50
CA PHE A 9 -2.67 -42.57 -0.25
C PHE A 9 -2.41 -41.28 0.55
N GLY A 10 -1.62 -41.41 1.61
CA GLY A 10 -1.25 -40.32 2.52
C GLY A 10 0.09 -39.71 2.15
N ALA A 11 0.07 -38.37 2.06
CA ALA A 11 1.13 -37.46 2.49
C ALA A 11 2.51 -37.55 1.81
N ARG A 12 2.69 -36.78 0.73
CA ARG A 12 4.05 -36.36 0.34
C ARG A 12 4.21 -34.93 -0.20
N PHE A 13 3.29 -34.02 0.10
CA PHE A 13 3.36 -32.64 -0.43
C PHE A 13 3.21 -31.50 0.60
N SER A 14 3.36 -31.76 1.91
CA SER A 14 3.17 -30.72 2.95
C SER A 14 4.45 -30.22 3.66
N ARG A 15 5.64 -30.31 3.05
CA ARG A 15 6.85 -29.69 3.61
C ARG A 15 7.70 -29.09 2.49
N MET A 16 7.39 -27.87 2.05
CA MET A 16 8.34 -27.15 1.19
C MET A 16 8.28 -25.63 1.20
N PHE A 17 7.61 -24.99 2.17
CA PHE A 17 7.63 -23.53 2.28
C PHE A 17 7.60 -23.06 3.74
N ASP A 18 8.72 -23.26 4.44
CA ASP A 18 9.12 -22.36 5.53
C ASP A 18 9.85 -21.18 4.85
N PHE A 19 9.15 -20.08 4.64
CA PHE A 19 9.67 -18.84 4.05
C PHE A 19 9.65 -17.77 5.15
N ASP A 20 10.59 -17.85 6.09
CA ASP A 20 10.67 -16.87 7.19
C ASP A 20 12.11 -16.58 7.67
N GLU A 21 13.13 -16.77 6.83
CA GLU A 21 14.52 -16.57 7.28
C GLU A 21 15.41 -15.92 6.22
N LEU A 22 15.05 -14.71 5.78
CA LEU A 22 15.95 -13.93 4.93
C LEU A 22 15.70 -12.43 4.99
N GLU A 23 15.86 -11.82 6.17
CA GLU A 23 16.08 -10.37 6.27
C GLU A 23 16.68 -10.00 7.63
N ASP A 24 18.01 -10.13 7.77
CA ASP A 24 18.81 -9.27 8.66
C ASP A 24 20.31 -9.43 8.34
N SER A 25 20.79 -8.69 7.34
CA SER A 25 22.21 -8.55 7.04
C SER A 25 22.47 -7.11 6.60
N ALA A 26 22.34 -6.19 7.55
CA ALA A 26 22.84 -4.82 7.40
C ALA A 26 24.25 -4.76 8.00
N GLY A 27 25.26 -4.81 7.13
CA GLY A 27 26.66 -4.61 7.50
C GLY A 27 26.93 -3.17 7.99
N PRO A 28 27.89 -2.97 8.90
CA PRO A 28 28.20 -1.64 9.44
C PRO A 28 28.93 -0.76 8.42
N ALA A 29 28.43 0.47 8.25
CA ALA A 29 29.04 1.51 7.44
C ALA A 29 30.35 2.02 8.09
N ALA A 30 31.40 2.11 7.28
CA ALA A 30 32.70 2.64 7.67
C ALA A 30 32.66 4.18 7.86
N ASP A 31 33.25 4.65 8.96
CA ASP A 31 33.45 6.07 9.25
C ASP A 31 34.48 6.73 8.30
N PRO A 32 34.24 7.98 7.84
CA PRO A 32 35.25 8.75 7.12
C PRO A 32 36.22 9.48 8.08
N PRO A 33 37.48 9.72 7.65
CA PRO A 33 38.52 10.27 8.50
C PRO A 33 38.38 11.77 8.77
N VAL A 34 38.70 12.12 10.01
CA VAL A 34 38.86 13.45 10.59
C VAL A 34 40.03 14.19 9.93
N ALA A 35 39.78 15.41 9.45
CA ALA A 35 40.82 16.34 9.00
C ALA A 35 40.92 17.54 9.96
N SER A 36 42.10 17.70 10.56
CA SER A 36 42.48 18.79 11.46
C SER A 36 42.70 20.13 10.72
N PRO A 37 42.54 21.29 11.40
CA PRO A 37 42.71 22.59 10.78
C PRO A 37 44.16 23.10 10.90
N SER A 38 44.70 23.64 9.80
CA SER A 38 45.95 24.38 9.79
C SER A 38 45.71 25.86 10.13
N GLN A 39 46.36 26.30 11.20
CA GLN A 39 46.50 27.70 11.59
C GLN A 39 47.49 28.39 10.65
N THR A 40 47.13 29.56 10.13
CA THR A 40 48.11 30.55 9.67
C THR A 40 47.75 31.92 10.26
N SER A 41 48.59 32.33 11.20
CA SER A 41 48.69 33.70 11.70
C SER A 41 49.35 34.59 10.65
N ASN A 42 48.76 35.73 10.33
CA ASN A 42 49.49 36.88 9.79
C ASN A 42 48.93 38.17 10.39
N THR A 43 49.73 38.72 11.29
CA THR A 43 49.68 40.08 11.80
C THR A 43 50.37 41.00 10.79
N ASP A 44 49.66 41.99 10.26
CA ASP A 44 50.30 43.19 9.73
C ASP A 44 49.50 44.43 10.11
N ALA A 45 50.18 45.28 10.86
CA ALA A 45 49.72 46.58 11.34
C ALA A 45 49.76 47.60 10.21
N ALA A 46 48.65 48.33 10.02
CA ALA A 46 48.62 49.51 9.16
C ALA A 46 47.85 50.66 9.83
N THR A 47 48.61 51.71 10.11
CA THR A 47 48.24 53.03 10.63
C THR A 47 47.17 53.73 9.77
N PRO A 48 46.10 54.31 10.34
CA PRO A 48 45.19 55.15 9.57
C PRO A 48 45.67 56.61 9.52
N LYS A 49 45.89 57.10 8.30
CA LYS A 49 45.97 58.53 7.94
C LYS A 49 44.57 59.12 7.99
N ALA A 50 44.43 60.24 8.71
CA ALA A 50 43.25 61.08 8.71
C ALA A 50 43.10 61.78 7.36
N GLU A 51 41.94 61.62 6.73
CA GLU A 51 41.47 62.47 5.63
C GLU A 51 40.00 62.84 5.89
N ASP A 52 39.68 63.97 5.30
CA ASP A 52 38.84 65.05 5.80
C ASP A 52 37.47 65.08 5.08
N GLY A 53 36.49 65.69 5.74
CA GLY A 53 35.26 66.27 5.19
C GLY A 53 34.48 65.54 4.09
N GLY A 54 33.46 64.77 4.46
CA GLY A 54 32.45 64.25 3.54
C GLY A 54 31.05 64.19 4.17
N SER A 55 30.19 65.13 3.77
CA SER A 55 28.75 65.26 4.01
C SER A 55 28.02 64.00 4.53
N ARG A 56 27.49 64.15 5.75
CA ARG A 56 26.65 63.21 6.50
C ARG A 56 25.38 62.86 5.72
N ALA A 57 25.41 61.73 5.01
CA ALA A 57 24.23 61.09 4.45
C ALA A 57 23.31 60.65 5.59
N GLN A 58 22.00 60.84 5.41
CA GLN A 58 20.95 60.50 6.37
C GLN A 58 21.01 59.01 6.72
N GLU A 59 20.80 58.70 7.99
CA GLU A 59 20.80 57.36 8.59
C GLU A 59 19.60 56.53 8.12
N GLU A 60 19.54 56.19 6.84
CA GLU A 60 18.75 55.07 6.36
C GLU A 60 19.50 53.79 6.76
N GLY A 61 18.84 52.91 7.53
CA GLY A 61 19.44 51.65 7.98
C GLY A 61 20.01 50.81 6.82
N PRO A 62 20.88 49.83 7.11
CA PRO A 62 21.54 49.03 6.07
C PRO A 62 20.52 48.41 5.12
N LYS A 63 20.59 48.78 3.84
CA LYS A 63 19.67 48.25 2.82
C LYS A 63 19.86 46.74 2.68
N LEU A 64 18.79 46.00 2.90
CA LEU A 64 18.74 44.56 2.72
C LEU A 64 18.32 44.25 1.28
N TYR A 65 18.95 43.26 0.69
CA TYR A 65 18.65 42.81 -0.66
C TYR A 65 18.25 41.34 -0.64
N THR A 66 17.16 41.01 -1.33
CA THR A 66 16.85 39.63 -1.69
C THR A 66 17.79 39.14 -2.79
N LYS A 67 17.96 37.82 -2.91
CA LYS A 67 18.80 37.23 -3.97
C LYS A 67 18.34 37.69 -5.37
N GLN A 68 17.04 37.75 -5.58
CA GLN A 68 16.45 38.17 -6.86
C GLN A 68 16.76 39.63 -7.18
N GLU A 69 16.62 40.54 -6.23
CA GLU A 69 16.97 41.97 -6.43
C GLU A 69 18.46 42.17 -6.75
N MET A 70 19.32 41.32 -6.19
CA MET A 70 20.77 41.35 -6.46
C MET A 70 21.09 40.89 -7.87
N GLU A 71 20.52 39.77 -8.30
CA GLU A 71 20.65 39.26 -9.67
C GLU A 71 20.12 40.28 -10.67
N GLU A 72 18.96 40.89 -10.40
CA GLU A 72 18.40 41.95 -11.24
C GLU A 72 19.29 43.19 -11.31
N THR A 73 19.94 43.56 -10.20
CA THR A 73 20.83 44.73 -10.16
C THR A 73 22.12 44.46 -10.94
N ILE A 74 22.64 43.23 -10.92
CA ILE A 74 23.77 42.81 -11.76
C ILE A 74 23.39 42.88 -13.23
N ASP A 75 22.23 42.32 -13.60
CA ASP A 75 21.79 42.20 -14.99
C ASP A 75 21.43 43.57 -15.60
N LYS A 76 20.75 44.45 -14.83
CA LYS A 76 20.30 45.77 -15.32
C LYS A 76 21.34 46.88 -15.12
N LYS A 77 22.11 46.85 -14.03
CA LYS A 77 22.96 47.99 -13.59
C LYS A 77 24.27 47.53 -12.94
N PHE A 78 25.07 46.73 -13.66
CA PHE A 78 26.35 46.20 -13.17
C PHE A 78 27.30 47.28 -12.57
N LYS A 79 27.42 48.45 -13.22
CA LYS A 79 28.25 49.56 -12.70
C LYS A 79 27.72 50.16 -11.38
N ALA A 80 26.42 50.06 -11.12
CA ALA A 80 25.83 50.47 -9.86
C ALA A 80 26.03 49.39 -8.79
N PHE A 81 25.88 48.11 -9.17
CA PHE A 81 26.15 46.97 -8.30
C PHE A 81 27.56 47.01 -7.69
N THR A 82 28.58 47.28 -8.52
CA THR A 82 29.99 47.33 -8.06
C THR A 82 30.28 48.50 -7.11
N LYS A 83 29.41 49.51 -7.07
CA LYS A 83 29.48 50.66 -6.17
C LYS A 83 28.61 50.52 -4.92
N LEU A 84 27.87 49.41 -4.76
CA LEU A 84 27.05 49.20 -3.58
C LEU A 84 27.93 49.16 -2.32
N PRO A 85 27.60 49.93 -1.28
CA PRO A 85 28.38 49.99 -0.06
C PRO A 85 28.24 48.68 0.72
N CYS A 86 29.34 48.24 1.33
CA CYS A 86 29.34 47.16 2.30
C CYS A 86 28.58 47.61 3.56
N ALA A 87 27.70 46.76 4.06
CA ALA A 87 26.87 47.07 5.22
C ALA A 87 27.67 47.31 6.52
N GLN A 88 28.90 46.79 6.63
CA GLN A 88 29.74 46.95 7.83
C GLN A 88 30.70 48.15 7.74
N CYS A 89 31.32 48.41 6.57
CA CYS A 89 32.34 49.44 6.45
C CYS A 89 32.01 50.59 5.50
N GLY A 90 30.85 50.57 4.83
CA GLY A 90 30.43 51.60 3.87
C GLY A 90 31.24 51.63 2.56
N LYS A 91 32.39 50.94 2.48
CA LYS A 91 33.21 50.85 1.27
C LYS A 91 32.52 50.01 0.21
N ALA A 92 32.74 50.30 -1.07
CA ALA A 92 32.18 49.53 -2.18
C ALA A 92 32.53 48.02 -2.06
N ALA A 93 31.51 47.19 -1.84
CA ALA A 93 31.68 45.77 -1.50
C ALA A 93 32.35 44.97 -2.63
N CYS A 94 32.09 45.36 -3.88
CA CYS A 94 32.51 44.63 -5.07
C CYS A 94 33.51 45.43 -5.94
N LYS A 95 34.28 46.36 -5.37
CA LYS A 95 35.21 47.22 -6.14
C LYS A 95 36.20 46.42 -6.99
N ARG A 96 36.68 45.27 -6.49
CA ARG A 96 37.63 44.40 -7.21
C ARG A 96 37.03 43.75 -8.47
N PHE A 97 35.72 43.64 -8.56
CA PHE A 97 35.00 43.06 -9.70
C PHE A 97 34.53 44.08 -10.72
N ALA A 98 34.94 45.35 -10.60
CA ALA A 98 34.57 46.39 -11.55
C ALA A 98 35.02 46.08 -12.99
N SER A 99 36.10 45.30 -13.15
CA SER A 99 36.63 44.81 -14.43
C SER A 99 36.16 43.41 -14.81
N SER A 100 35.47 42.69 -13.92
CA SER A 100 35.02 41.31 -14.17
C SER A 100 33.72 41.28 -14.97
N MET A 101 33.51 40.20 -15.73
CA MET A 101 32.26 40.01 -16.47
C MET A 101 31.07 39.81 -15.50
N PRO A 102 29.88 40.40 -15.77
CA PRO A 102 28.70 40.28 -14.90
C PRO A 102 28.30 38.83 -14.61
N LEU A 103 28.48 37.93 -15.59
CA LEU A 103 28.15 36.51 -15.44
C LEU A 103 28.98 35.83 -14.34
N VAL A 104 30.26 36.18 -14.21
CA VAL A 104 31.15 35.66 -13.15
C VAL A 104 30.72 36.19 -11.78
N VAL A 105 30.28 37.45 -11.73
CA VAL A 105 29.80 38.05 -10.48
C VAL A 105 28.47 37.41 -10.04
N LYS A 106 27.61 37.02 -10.98
CA LYS A 106 26.36 36.31 -10.70
C LYS A 106 26.59 34.92 -10.10
N THR A 107 27.56 34.16 -10.61
CA THR A 107 27.92 32.84 -10.02
C THR A 107 28.59 32.98 -8.66
N MET A 108 29.32 34.08 -8.44
CA MET A 108 29.95 34.41 -7.16
C MET A 108 29.05 35.24 -6.23
N LEU A 109 27.76 35.39 -6.52
CA LEU A 109 26.87 36.24 -5.72
C LEU A 109 26.79 35.76 -4.27
N ASP A 110 26.80 34.44 -4.06
CA ASP A 110 26.84 33.79 -2.74
C ASP A 110 28.14 34.11 -1.94
N ALA A 111 29.15 34.72 -2.57
CA ALA A 111 30.38 35.16 -1.91
C ALA A 111 30.30 36.59 -1.35
N PHE A 112 29.39 37.44 -1.83
CA PHE A 112 29.26 38.85 -1.39
C PHE A 112 27.98 39.10 -0.61
N TRP A 113 26.99 38.24 -0.80
CA TRP A 113 25.68 38.36 -0.21
C TRP A 113 25.48 37.29 0.86
N CYS A 114 25.14 37.71 2.08
CA CYS A 114 24.80 36.76 3.13
C CYS A 114 23.33 36.33 2.98
N LYS A 115 23.10 35.03 2.77
CA LYS A 115 21.76 34.45 2.53
C LYS A 115 20.76 34.72 3.65
N GLU A 116 21.26 34.95 4.86
CA GLU A 116 20.46 34.97 6.07
C GLU A 116 20.04 36.37 6.52
N CYS A 117 20.96 37.35 6.44
CA CYS A 117 20.65 38.75 6.74
C CYS A 117 20.35 39.59 5.50
N GLY A 118 20.64 39.10 4.29
CA GLY A 118 20.44 39.86 3.06
C GLY A 118 21.42 41.03 2.87
N ARG A 119 22.47 41.13 3.70
CA ARG A 119 23.46 42.21 3.64
C ARG A 119 24.55 41.90 2.61
N LEU A 120 25.05 42.96 1.98
CA LEU A 120 26.23 42.94 1.13
C LEU A 120 27.50 43.19 1.94
N LEU A 121 28.46 42.29 1.83
CA LEU A 121 29.71 42.30 2.57
C LEU A 121 30.89 42.35 1.60
N CYS A 122 31.91 43.14 1.93
CA CYS A 122 33.18 43.02 1.23
C CYS A 122 33.93 41.77 1.75
N GLU A 123 34.94 41.33 1.00
CA GLU A 123 35.70 40.11 1.32
C GLU A 123 36.26 40.07 2.74
N ALA A 124 36.85 41.17 3.22
CA ALA A 124 37.40 41.24 4.58
C ALA A 124 36.34 41.11 5.68
N HIS A 125 35.11 41.59 5.41
CA HIS A 125 34.00 41.51 6.35
C HIS A 125 33.17 40.24 6.20
N ARG A 126 33.33 39.53 5.09
CA ARG A 126 32.62 38.27 4.85
C ARG A 126 33.03 37.23 5.87
N ASP A 127 34.34 37.07 6.08
CA ASP A 127 34.89 36.01 6.93
C ASP A 127 34.65 36.31 8.42
N GLY A 128 34.54 37.59 8.78
CA GLY A 128 34.20 38.04 10.13
C GLY A 128 32.70 38.25 10.39
N HIS A 129 31.84 38.15 9.37
CA HIS A 129 30.40 38.35 9.55
C HIS A 129 29.76 37.07 10.08
N THR A 130 29.70 37.00 11.40
CA THR A 130 28.69 36.20 12.07
C THR A 130 27.35 36.88 11.79
N CYS A 131 26.48 36.19 11.07
CA CYS A 131 25.16 36.74 10.78
C CYS A 131 24.46 36.99 12.12
N GLU A 132 24.12 38.24 12.43
CA GLU A 132 23.36 38.60 13.64
C GLU A 132 22.12 37.71 13.80
N LYS A 133 21.55 37.20 12.70
CA LYS A 133 20.46 36.22 12.69
C LYS A 133 20.89 34.81 13.10
N MET A 134 22.07 34.34 12.68
CA MET A 134 22.64 33.07 13.16
C MET A 134 23.05 33.18 14.61
N GLU A 135 23.62 34.30 15.02
CA GLU A 135 23.95 34.55 16.42
C GLU A 135 22.70 34.64 17.27
N ALA A 136 21.66 35.37 16.83
CA ALA A 136 20.37 35.41 17.53
C ALA A 136 19.69 34.04 17.58
N MET A 137 19.77 33.23 16.52
CA MET A 137 19.25 31.85 16.56
C MET A 137 20.10 30.93 17.45
N LYS A 138 21.43 31.10 17.45
CA LYS A 138 22.35 30.33 18.29
C LYS A 138 22.20 30.71 19.76
N GLU A 139 22.00 31.98 20.05
CA GLU A 139 21.70 32.52 21.38
C GLU A 139 20.30 32.10 21.83
N ALA A 140 19.29 32.19 20.96
CA ALA A 140 17.96 31.63 21.26
C ALA A 140 18.01 30.13 21.54
N ARG A 141 18.85 29.37 20.81
CA ARG A 141 19.09 27.94 21.09
C ARG A 141 19.91 27.70 22.36
N ALA A 142 20.87 28.57 22.68
CA ALA A 142 21.65 28.49 23.91
C ALA A 142 20.80 28.85 25.14
N ASN A 143 19.83 29.73 24.98
CA ASN A 143 18.86 30.15 26.00
C ASN A 143 17.69 29.16 26.14
N MET A 144 17.51 28.24 25.18
CA MET A 144 16.58 27.12 25.35
C MET A 144 17.16 26.15 26.37
N ALA A 145 16.41 25.90 27.45
CA ALA A 145 16.78 24.90 28.43
C ALA A 145 17.07 23.56 27.72
N PRO A 146 18.14 22.83 28.10
CA PRO A 146 18.53 21.59 27.43
C PRO A 146 17.41 20.54 27.44
N GLU A 147 16.52 20.60 28.43
CA GLU A 147 15.31 19.77 28.51
C GLU A 147 14.34 20.03 27.37
N LYS A 148 14.14 21.29 26.97
CA LYS A 148 13.26 21.67 25.85
C LYS A 148 13.79 21.13 24.52
N ILE A 149 15.11 21.17 24.33
CA ILE A 149 15.76 20.63 23.11
C ILE A 149 15.56 19.11 23.04
N ARG A 150 15.72 18.40 24.16
CA ARG A 150 15.47 16.95 24.21
C ARG A 150 14.02 16.61 23.92
N ALA A 151 13.07 17.35 24.50
CA ALA A 151 11.64 17.15 24.26
C ALA A 151 11.26 17.38 22.79
N GLN A 152 11.84 18.41 22.13
CA GLN A 152 11.63 18.64 20.70
C GLN A 152 12.16 17.49 19.84
N LEU A 153 13.37 17.00 20.14
CA LEU A 153 13.94 15.86 19.41
C LEU A 153 13.14 14.57 19.59
N GLU A 154 12.54 14.35 20.77
CA GLU A 154 11.69 13.19 21.02
C GLU A 154 10.35 13.29 20.27
N GLU A 155 9.73 14.48 20.27
CA GLU A 155 8.50 14.72 19.51
C GLU A 155 8.74 14.61 17.99
N GLU A 156 9.84 15.16 17.47
CA GLU A 156 10.22 14.99 16.06
C GLU A 156 10.48 13.52 15.71
N LYS A 157 11.13 12.75 16.59
CA LYS A 157 11.29 11.30 16.41
C LYS A 157 9.95 10.58 16.39
N ARG A 158 9.02 10.95 17.28
CA ARG A 158 7.67 10.38 17.32
C ARG A 158 6.89 10.72 16.06
N GLN A 159 6.96 11.96 15.59
CA GLN A 159 6.32 12.40 14.34
C GLN A 159 6.92 11.69 13.13
N LYS A 160 8.25 11.53 13.09
CA LYS A 160 8.93 10.78 12.03
C LYS A 160 8.53 9.30 12.04
N ALA A 161 8.45 8.67 13.21
CA ALA A 161 8.00 7.28 13.34
C ALA A 161 6.54 7.12 12.91
N ALA A 162 5.66 8.04 13.32
CA ALA A 162 4.25 8.05 12.91
C ALA A 162 4.10 8.28 11.40
N ALA A 163 4.90 9.16 10.80
CA ALA A 163 4.91 9.40 9.36
C ALA A 163 5.45 8.18 8.59
N GLU A 164 6.48 7.51 9.09
CA GLU A 164 7.01 6.27 8.51
C GLU A 164 5.98 5.13 8.59
N GLU A 165 5.27 4.99 9.72
CA GLU A 165 4.20 4.01 9.86
C GLU A 165 3.02 4.30 8.92
N ALA A 166 2.61 5.57 8.82
CA ALA A 166 1.58 6.01 7.88
C ALA A 166 2.00 5.77 6.43
N ALA A 167 3.29 5.95 6.09
CA ALA A 167 3.82 5.66 4.76
C ALA A 167 3.86 4.15 4.45
N LYS A 168 4.04 3.29 5.46
CA LYS A 168 4.02 1.82 5.31
C LYS A 168 2.62 1.22 5.28
N ALA A 169 1.61 1.93 5.79
CA ALA A 169 0.21 1.47 5.79
C ALA A 169 -0.33 1.03 4.41
N PRO A 170 -0.20 1.80 3.32
CA PRO A 170 -0.71 1.39 2.01
C PRO A 170 0.02 0.16 1.45
N LEU A 171 1.32 0.01 1.76
CA LEU A 171 2.08 -1.18 1.36
C LEU A 171 1.57 -2.43 2.12
N ARG A 172 1.32 -2.31 3.43
CA ARG A 172 0.73 -3.40 4.23
C ARG A 172 -0.65 -3.80 3.72
N GLU A 173 -1.48 -2.85 3.34
CA GLU A 173 -2.78 -3.14 2.71
C GLU A 173 -2.63 -3.81 1.34
N ALA A 174 -1.69 -3.35 0.51
CA ALA A 174 -1.43 -3.96 -0.79
C ALA A 174 -0.93 -5.40 -0.67
N THR A 175 -0.03 -5.69 0.29
CA THR A 175 0.45 -7.04 0.58
C THR A 175 -0.69 -7.94 1.07
N LYS A 176 -1.48 -7.49 2.05
CA LYS A 176 -2.67 -8.24 2.52
C LYS A 176 -3.64 -8.54 1.38
N ALA A 177 -3.92 -7.56 0.52
CA ALA A 177 -4.78 -7.76 -0.63
C ALA A 177 -4.19 -8.75 -1.66
N ALA A 178 -2.86 -8.77 -1.83
CA ALA A 178 -2.19 -9.74 -2.68
C ALA A 178 -2.25 -11.16 -2.10
N ASP A 179 -2.03 -11.31 -0.79
CA ASP A 179 -2.13 -12.59 -0.09
C ASP A 179 -3.56 -13.14 -0.11
N GLU A 180 -4.57 -12.30 0.12
CA GLU A 180 -5.97 -12.70 -0.01
C GLU A 180 -6.29 -13.19 -1.43
N ARG A 181 -5.82 -12.47 -2.47
CA ARG A 181 -6.00 -12.91 -3.85
C ARG A 181 -5.32 -14.26 -4.10
N ARG A 182 -4.09 -14.44 -3.61
CA ARG A 182 -3.34 -15.69 -3.72
C ARG A 182 -4.06 -16.85 -3.02
N GLN A 183 -4.56 -16.64 -1.80
CA GLN A 183 -5.33 -17.64 -1.06
C GLN A 183 -6.61 -18.04 -1.78
N ARG A 184 -7.35 -17.09 -2.38
CA ARG A 184 -8.55 -17.42 -3.16
C ARG A 184 -8.23 -18.25 -4.41
N ARG A 185 -7.10 -18.02 -5.07
CA ARG A 185 -6.64 -18.86 -6.22
C ARG A 185 -6.27 -20.26 -5.76
N TYR A 186 -5.58 -20.39 -4.64
CA TYR A 186 -5.24 -21.68 -4.03
C TYR A 186 -6.50 -22.52 -3.80
N MET A 187 -7.51 -21.95 -3.14
CA MET A 187 -8.77 -22.66 -2.86
C MET A 187 -9.46 -23.16 -4.15
N LEU A 188 -9.41 -22.38 -5.23
CA LEU A 188 -9.98 -22.81 -6.51
C LEU A 188 -9.18 -23.94 -7.16
N ALA A 189 -7.84 -23.83 -7.14
CA ALA A 189 -6.96 -24.86 -7.67
C ALA A 189 -7.13 -26.19 -6.92
N GLU A 190 -7.27 -26.12 -5.60
CA GLU A 190 -7.54 -27.26 -4.72
C GLU A 190 -8.92 -27.89 -5.01
N LYS A 191 -9.98 -27.09 -5.10
CA LYS A 191 -11.32 -27.57 -5.50
C LYS A 191 -11.28 -28.27 -6.87
N ALA A 192 -10.62 -27.66 -7.86
CA ALA A 192 -10.46 -28.26 -9.18
C ALA A 192 -9.67 -29.58 -9.16
N TRP A 193 -8.65 -29.65 -8.32
CA TRP A 193 -7.88 -30.86 -8.11
C TRP A 193 -8.75 -32.00 -7.50
N HIS A 194 -9.58 -31.70 -6.51
CA HIS A 194 -10.51 -32.68 -5.94
C HIS A 194 -11.51 -33.21 -6.98
N VAL A 195 -12.08 -32.33 -7.81
CA VAL A 195 -12.98 -32.75 -8.91
C VAL A 195 -12.25 -33.66 -9.90
N ALA A 196 -11.03 -33.28 -10.32
CA ALA A 196 -10.24 -34.09 -11.25
C ALA A 196 -9.89 -35.46 -10.63
N SER A 197 -9.46 -35.51 -9.37
CA SER A 197 -9.12 -36.75 -8.67
C SER A 197 -10.34 -37.68 -8.53
N TYR A 198 -11.51 -37.12 -8.21
CA TYR A 198 -12.77 -37.86 -8.15
C TYR A 198 -13.14 -38.48 -9.50
N LEU A 199 -13.14 -37.69 -10.57
CA LEU A 199 -13.48 -38.18 -11.91
C LEU A 199 -12.47 -39.23 -12.40
N GLN A 200 -11.18 -39.06 -12.10
CA GLN A 200 -10.14 -40.04 -12.43
C GLN A 200 -10.39 -41.38 -11.74
N THR A 201 -10.71 -41.35 -10.45
CA THR A 201 -10.97 -42.56 -9.66
C THR A 201 -12.22 -43.27 -10.19
N ALA A 202 -13.29 -42.52 -10.45
CA ALA A 202 -14.52 -43.07 -10.99
C ALA A 202 -14.35 -43.66 -12.40
N ALA A 203 -13.53 -43.04 -13.25
CA ALA A 203 -13.22 -43.53 -14.59
C ALA A 203 -12.36 -44.81 -14.58
N ARG A 204 -11.53 -45.00 -13.54
CA ARG A 204 -10.68 -46.19 -13.38
C ARG A 204 -11.38 -47.37 -12.72
N ASP A 205 -12.42 -47.12 -11.93
CA ASP A 205 -13.24 -48.17 -11.34
C ASP A 205 -14.11 -48.85 -12.41
N ASP A 206 -13.46 -49.69 -13.22
CA ASP A 206 -14.06 -50.62 -14.19
C ASP A 206 -14.92 -51.69 -13.50
N GLN A 207 -14.75 -51.88 -12.19
CA GLN A 207 -15.41 -52.93 -11.41
C GLN A 207 -16.93 -52.75 -11.25
N ALA A 208 -17.48 -51.60 -11.63
CA ALA A 208 -18.91 -51.31 -11.45
C ALA A 208 -19.83 -51.88 -12.55
N GLY A 209 -19.28 -52.57 -13.56
CA GLY A 209 -20.10 -53.05 -14.70
C GLY A 209 -20.76 -51.93 -15.49
N ARG A 210 -20.15 -50.73 -15.48
CA ARG A 210 -20.68 -49.54 -16.16
C ARG A 210 -20.61 -49.71 -17.69
N PRO A 211 -21.57 -49.14 -18.45
CA PRO A 211 -21.48 -49.07 -19.90
C PRO A 211 -20.18 -48.37 -20.35
N ARG A 212 -19.58 -48.85 -21.44
CA ARG A 212 -18.33 -48.29 -21.99
C ARG A 212 -18.46 -46.81 -22.36
N GLU A 213 -19.64 -46.39 -22.80
CA GLU A 213 -19.96 -44.99 -23.11
C GLU A 213 -19.83 -44.09 -21.88
N THR A 214 -20.34 -44.55 -20.74
CA THR A 214 -20.23 -43.84 -19.46
C THR A 214 -18.77 -43.70 -19.00
N ALA A 215 -17.97 -44.75 -19.17
CA ALA A 215 -16.54 -44.70 -18.85
C ALA A 215 -15.78 -43.71 -19.76
N GLY A 216 -16.13 -43.67 -21.05
CA GLY A 216 -15.58 -42.68 -21.99
C GLY A 216 -15.94 -41.25 -21.61
N GLU A 217 -17.20 -41.00 -21.27
CA GLU A 217 -17.65 -39.67 -20.84
C GLU A 217 -16.95 -39.21 -19.56
N LEU A 218 -16.79 -40.09 -18.56
CA LEU A 218 -16.04 -39.77 -17.34
C LEU A 218 -14.57 -39.44 -17.60
N LEU A 219 -13.93 -40.12 -18.57
CA LEU A 219 -12.57 -39.82 -18.98
C LEU A 219 -12.47 -38.43 -19.64
N ASP A 220 -13.44 -38.06 -20.47
CA ASP A 220 -13.52 -36.74 -21.10
C ASP A 220 -13.73 -35.64 -20.05
N LEU A 221 -14.60 -35.87 -19.05
CA LEU A 221 -14.78 -34.94 -17.92
C LEU A 221 -13.51 -34.81 -17.09
N TYR A 222 -12.83 -35.92 -16.80
CA TYR A 222 -11.55 -35.92 -16.07
C TYR A 222 -10.49 -35.09 -16.80
N THR A 223 -10.30 -35.30 -18.10
CA THR A 223 -9.27 -34.57 -18.86
C THR A 223 -9.53 -33.06 -18.87
N LYS A 224 -10.80 -32.65 -18.99
CA LYS A 224 -11.22 -31.25 -18.87
C LYS A 224 -10.93 -30.69 -17.47
N ALA A 225 -11.38 -31.37 -16.41
CA ALA A 225 -11.17 -30.95 -15.03
C ALA A 225 -9.67 -30.87 -14.67
N ASN A 226 -8.86 -31.83 -15.13
CA ASN A 226 -7.43 -31.86 -14.90
C ASN A 226 -6.71 -30.70 -15.61
N ARG A 227 -7.10 -30.36 -16.85
CA ARG A 227 -6.58 -29.19 -17.56
C ARG A 227 -6.88 -27.90 -16.79
N ILE A 228 -8.11 -27.75 -16.30
CA ILE A 228 -8.52 -26.59 -15.50
C ILE A 228 -7.76 -26.54 -14.18
N SER A 229 -7.59 -27.67 -13.49
CA SER A 229 -6.81 -27.73 -12.25
C SER A 229 -5.36 -27.29 -12.47
N MET A 230 -4.68 -27.82 -13.50
CA MET A 230 -3.31 -27.41 -13.84
C MET A 230 -3.22 -25.92 -14.20
N PHE A 231 -4.19 -25.41 -14.94
CA PHE A 231 -4.27 -23.99 -15.26
C PHE A 231 -4.39 -23.12 -14.00
N LEU A 232 -5.29 -23.48 -13.07
CA LEU A 232 -5.48 -22.76 -11.82
C LEU A 232 -4.26 -22.83 -10.89
N TRP A 233 -3.55 -23.96 -10.86
CA TRP A 233 -2.28 -24.08 -10.13
C TRP A 233 -1.19 -23.18 -10.71
N ASN A 234 -1.08 -23.11 -12.04
CA ASN A 234 -0.16 -22.18 -12.69
C ASN A 234 -0.52 -20.72 -12.38
N GLU A 235 -1.81 -20.36 -12.40
CA GLU A 235 -2.27 -19.01 -12.04
C GLU A 235 -2.11 -18.67 -10.55
N TYR A 236 -2.10 -19.68 -9.67
CA TYR A 236 -1.78 -19.52 -8.25
C TYR A 236 -0.30 -19.21 -8.04
N GLU A 237 0.59 -19.94 -8.73
CA GLU A 237 2.04 -19.71 -8.63
C GLU A 237 2.49 -18.42 -9.33
N LYS A 238 1.92 -18.15 -10.51
CA LYS A 238 2.29 -17.05 -11.39
C LYS A 238 1.04 -16.40 -11.95
N PRO A 239 0.50 -15.38 -11.26
CA PRO A 239 -0.65 -14.62 -11.73
C PRO A 239 -0.38 -14.00 -13.10
N THR A 240 -0.99 -14.53 -14.16
CA THR A 240 -0.97 -13.87 -15.48
C THR A 240 -2.29 -13.16 -15.77
N LEU A 241 -3.39 -13.66 -15.22
CA LEU A 241 -4.70 -13.03 -15.34
C LEU A 241 -4.92 -11.99 -14.22
N SER A 242 -5.42 -10.82 -14.62
CA SER A 242 -5.86 -9.76 -13.71
C SER A 242 -7.15 -10.13 -12.97
N GLY A 243 -8.00 -10.94 -13.61
CA GLY A 243 -9.25 -11.46 -13.08
C GLY A 243 -9.19 -12.94 -12.75
N LEU A 244 -10.34 -13.48 -12.35
CA LEU A 244 -10.50 -14.92 -12.21
C LEU A 244 -10.80 -15.55 -13.57
N ALA A 245 -10.37 -16.80 -13.70
CA ALA A 245 -10.71 -17.73 -14.77
C ALA A 245 -12.20 -18.15 -14.68
N ASP A 246 -13.13 -17.19 -14.82
CA ASP A 246 -14.56 -17.41 -14.62
C ASP A 246 -15.11 -18.46 -15.59
N ASP A 247 -14.64 -18.45 -16.84
CA ASP A 247 -15.03 -19.42 -17.88
C ASP A 247 -14.56 -20.83 -17.53
N GLU A 248 -13.30 -20.98 -17.09
CA GLU A 248 -12.73 -22.24 -16.63
C GLU A 248 -13.46 -22.77 -15.39
N TRP A 249 -13.84 -21.87 -14.47
CA TRP A 249 -14.58 -22.24 -13.27
C TRP A 249 -16.00 -22.71 -13.60
N VAL A 250 -16.70 -22.04 -14.54
CA VAL A 250 -18.00 -22.47 -15.04
C VAL A 250 -17.90 -23.85 -15.72
N GLN A 251 -16.87 -24.07 -16.54
CA GLN A 251 -16.62 -25.38 -17.16
C GLN A 251 -16.37 -26.48 -16.12
N LEU A 252 -15.63 -26.16 -15.05
CA LEU A 252 -15.40 -27.11 -13.96
C LEU A 252 -16.70 -27.44 -13.21
N LYS A 253 -17.56 -26.44 -12.92
CA LYS A 253 -18.89 -26.67 -12.32
C LYS A 253 -19.74 -27.58 -13.18
N GLN A 254 -19.75 -27.36 -14.50
CA GLN A 254 -20.47 -28.22 -15.45
C GLN A 254 -19.92 -29.65 -15.45
N ALA A 255 -18.60 -29.81 -15.45
CA ALA A 255 -17.96 -31.13 -15.40
C ALA A 255 -18.27 -31.87 -14.09
N TYR A 256 -18.26 -31.16 -12.96
CA TYR A 256 -18.63 -31.70 -11.65
C TYR A 256 -20.10 -32.12 -11.61
N ALA A 257 -21.03 -31.24 -12.00
CA ALA A 257 -22.46 -31.53 -12.01
C ALA A 257 -22.78 -32.74 -12.89
N ARG A 258 -22.16 -32.84 -14.07
CA ARG A 258 -22.33 -33.98 -14.96
C ARG A 258 -21.74 -35.27 -14.37
N GLY A 259 -20.58 -35.18 -13.70
CA GLY A 259 -19.99 -36.31 -12.98
C GLY A 259 -20.90 -36.83 -11.87
N VAL A 260 -21.50 -35.92 -11.09
CA VAL A 260 -22.46 -36.27 -10.04
C VAL A 260 -23.71 -36.90 -10.62
N GLU A 261 -24.22 -36.41 -11.75
CA GLU A 261 -25.38 -37.00 -12.45
C GLU A 261 -25.09 -38.44 -12.91
N ILE A 262 -23.92 -38.68 -13.49
CA ILE A 262 -23.50 -40.01 -13.99
C ILE A 262 -23.31 -41.00 -12.83
N LEU A 263 -22.70 -40.55 -11.74
CA LEU A 263 -22.24 -41.43 -10.66
C LEU A 263 -23.25 -41.55 -9.52
N GLY A 264 -24.16 -40.60 -9.37
CA GLY A 264 -25.09 -40.53 -8.24
C GLY A 264 -24.41 -40.32 -6.88
N VAL A 265 -23.16 -39.84 -6.86
CA VAL A 265 -22.34 -39.67 -5.66
C VAL A 265 -21.76 -38.28 -5.63
N VAL A 266 -21.86 -37.62 -4.49
CA VAL A 266 -21.29 -36.29 -4.24
C VAL A 266 -19.88 -36.42 -3.67
N VAL A 267 -18.98 -35.51 -4.06
CA VAL A 267 -17.63 -35.43 -3.50
C VAL A 267 -17.71 -34.79 -2.12
N ALA A 268 -17.19 -35.49 -1.10
CA ALA A 268 -17.04 -34.95 0.24
C ALA A 268 -15.56 -34.67 0.54
N VAL A 269 -15.28 -33.54 1.18
CA VAL A 269 -13.95 -33.07 1.59
C VAL A 269 -13.95 -32.96 3.11
N PRO A 270 -12.84 -33.27 3.81
CA PRO A 270 -12.78 -33.07 5.26
C PRO A 270 -13.00 -31.59 5.61
N LYS A 271 -13.78 -31.37 6.66
CA LYS A 271 -14.01 -30.03 7.18
C LYS A 271 -12.69 -29.43 7.66
N ASN A 272 -12.41 -28.20 7.25
CA ASN A 272 -11.14 -27.49 7.54
C ASN A 272 -9.86 -28.18 7.02
N GLY A 273 -9.97 -29.13 6.09
CA GLY A 273 -8.82 -29.89 5.61
C GLY A 273 -8.29 -30.93 6.63
N ASP A 274 -8.99 -31.13 7.75
CA ASP A 274 -8.60 -32.09 8.77
C ASP A 274 -9.13 -33.50 8.46
N TRP A 275 -8.28 -34.30 7.82
CA TRP A 275 -8.56 -35.70 7.45
C TRP A 275 -8.72 -36.63 8.66
N GLU A 276 -8.38 -36.20 9.88
CA GLU A 276 -8.51 -37.00 11.11
C GLU A 276 -9.83 -36.75 11.85
N SER A 277 -10.44 -35.58 11.66
CA SER A 277 -11.68 -35.18 12.36
C SER A 277 -12.86 -36.13 12.12
N GLY A 278 -12.88 -36.80 10.96
CA GLY A 278 -14.03 -37.60 10.51
C GLY A 278 -15.27 -36.77 10.17
N GLU A 279 -15.19 -35.43 10.24
CA GLU A 279 -16.22 -34.52 9.74
C GLU A 279 -16.00 -34.28 8.25
N TRP A 280 -17.00 -34.61 7.45
CA TRP A 280 -16.97 -34.46 6.00
C TRP A 280 -18.05 -33.49 5.56
N GLU A 281 -17.68 -32.56 4.69
CA GLU A 281 -18.61 -31.61 4.07
C GLU A 281 -18.66 -31.85 2.57
N GLU A 282 -19.83 -31.61 1.97
CA GLU A 282 -19.96 -31.61 0.51
C GLU A 282 -19.02 -30.57 -0.09
N LEU A 283 -18.35 -30.92 -1.19
CA LEU A 283 -17.46 -30.02 -1.91
C LEU A 283 -18.25 -28.79 -2.38
N ASP A 284 -18.07 -27.69 -1.67
CA ASP A 284 -18.67 -26.42 -2.04
C ASP A 284 -18.10 -25.93 -3.37
N MET A 285 -18.93 -25.88 -4.42
CA MET A 285 -18.54 -25.34 -5.73
C MET A 285 -18.81 -23.83 -5.85
N THR A 286 -19.12 -23.14 -4.75
CA THR A 286 -19.23 -21.68 -4.73
C THR A 286 -17.86 -21.04 -5.00
N ASN A 287 -17.87 -20.03 -5.86
CA ASN A 287 -16.69 -19.27 -6.20
C ASN A 287 -16.32 -18.33 -5.02
N PRO A 288 -15.13 -18.45 -4.40
CA PRO A 288 -14.73 -17.56 -3.31
C PRO A 288 -14.54 -16.10 -3.76
N TRP A 289 -14.48 -15.83 -5.07
CA TRP A 289 -14.42 -14.48 -5.64
C TRP A 289 -15.79 -13.84 -5.79
N GLU A 290 -16.82 -14.64 -6.01
CA GLU A 290 -18.22 -14.24 -5.89
C GLU A 290 -18.56 -14.17 -4.40
N ARG A 291 -17.84 -13.31 -3.67
CA ARG A 291 -18.25 -12.94 -2.31
C ARG A 291 -19.70 -12.51 -2.46
N PRO A 292 -20.67 -13.13 -1.77
CA PRO A 292 -22.05 -12.73 -1.93
C PRO A 292 -22.09 -11.25 -1.54
N ALA A 293 -22.39 -10.38 -2.50
CA ALA A 293 -22.58 -8.96 -2.23
C ALA A 293 -23.55 -8.76 -1.05
N ALA A 294 -24.46 -9.72 -0.86
CA ALA A 294 -25.38 -9.83 0.27
C ALA A 294 -24.73 -10.05 1.66
N ALA A 295 -23.57 -10.71 1.79
CA ALA A 295 -22.91 -10.86 3.10
C ALA A 295 -22.11 -9.61 3.51
N ALA A 296 -21.61 -8.84 2.54
CA ALA A 296 -20.97 -7.55 2.80
C ALA A 296 -21.98 -6.39 2.95
N ALA A 297 -23.15 -6.51 2.30
CA ALA A 297 -24.20 -5.48 2.32
C ALA A 297 -25.33 -5.78 3.32
N ARG A 298 -25.21 -6.79 4.18
CA ARG A 298 -26.08 -6.86 5.35
C ARG A 298 -25.52 -5.81 6.32
N PRO A 299 -26.09 -4.59 6.42
CA PRO A 299 -25.64 -3.65 7.43
C PRO A 299 -25.70 -4.42 8.73
N ALA A 300 -24.64 -4.34 9.54
CA ALA A 300 -24.67 -4.85 10.90
C ALA A 300 -25.99 -4.36 11.48
N GLN A 301 -26.96 -5.26 11.65
CA GLN A 301 -28.21 -4.86 12.28
C GLN A 301 -27.75 -4.27 13.60
N PRO A 302 -28.04 -2.98 13.89
CA PRO A 302 -27.63 -2.39 15.15
C PRO A 302 -28.13 -3.34 16.22
N ALA A 303 -27.21 -3.85 17.03
CA ALA A 303 -27.51 -4.86 18.03
C ALA A 303 -28.78 -4.44 18.74
N GLN A 304 -29.88 -5.17 18.49
CA GLN A 304 -31.12 -4.95 19.22
C GLN A 304 -30.72 -5.04 20.70
N PRO A 305 -30.95 -3.99 21.51
CA PRO A 305 -30.58 -4.04 22.91
C PRO A 305 -31.25 -5.27 23.49
N VAL A 306 -30.44 -6.19 24.01
CA VAL A 306 -30.90 -7.37 24.73
C VAL A 306 -31.75 -6.86 25.89
N ARG A 307 -33.07 -6.87 25.71
CA ARG A 307 -34.00 -6.70 26.83
C ARG A 307 -33.82 -7.93 27.69
N VAL A 308 -33.06 -7.78 28.77
CA VAL A 308 -33.07 -8.69 29.91
C VAL A 308 -34.48 -8.63 30.47
N ALA A 309 -35.35 -9.53 30.00
CA ALA A 309 -36.61 -9.81 30.67
C ALA A 309 -36.24 -10.55 31.97
N GLN A 310 -36.31 -9.83 33.08
CA GLN A 310 -36.40 -10.47 34.39
C GLN A 310 -37.70 -11.29 34.41
N ALA A 311 -37.53 -12.60 34.59
CA ALA A 311 -38.62 -13.51 34.89
C ALA A 311 -39.22 -13.13 36.24
N ALA A 312 -40.45 -12.64 36.22
CA ALA A 312 -41.33 -12.62 37.38
C ALA A 312 -42.48 -13.58 37.08
N SER A 313 -42.54 -14.64 37.87
CA SER A 313 -43.60 -15.64 37.93
C SER A 313 -44.96 -15.00 38.18
N ALA A 314 -45.98 -15.40 37.41
CA ALA A 314 -47.37 -15.46 37.84
C ALA A 314 -48.22 -16.22 36.81
N GLU A 315 -48.68 -17.40 37.25
CA GLU A 315 -49.99 -18.04 37.04
C GLU A 315 -50.79 -17.84 35.74
N GLU A 316 -51.17 -18.97 35.14
CA GLU A 316 -52.27 -19.09 34.17
C GLU A 316 -53.64 -18.72 34.82
N PRO A 317 -54.73 -18.50 34.04
CA PRO A 317 -55.48 -19.63 33.49
C PRO A 317 -56.05 -19.46 32.07
N ALA A 318 -56.37 -20.64 31.52
CA ALA A 318 -57.02 -20.98 30.27
C ALA A 318 -58.28 -20.19 29.87
N THR A 319 -58.51 -20.08 28.55
CA THR A 319 -59.79 -20.26 27.82
C THR A 319 -59.46 -20.36 26.32
N SER A 320 -59.55 -21.55 25.71
CA SER A 320 -60.72 -22.13 25.01
C SER A 320 -61.11 -21.49 23.67
N ALA A 321 -60.94 -22.30 22.62
CA ALA A 321 -61.81 -22.47 21.44
C ALA A 321 -61.97 -21.32 20.43
N ALA A 322 -61.61 -21.60 19.17
CA ALA A 322 -62.60 -21.74 18.09
C ALA A 322 -61.93 -22.11 16.75
N SER A 323 -62.44 -23.19 16.17
CA SER A 323 -62.30 -23.60 14.77
C SER A 323 -62.79 -22.54 13.79
N ALA A 324 -62.15 -22.43 12.62
CA ALA A 324 -62.83 -22.21 11.34
C ALA A 324 -61.88 -22.48 10.16
N SER A 325 -62.19 -23.56 9.46
CA SER A 325 -61.82 -23.85 8.07
C SER A 325 -62.43 -22.86 7.09
N ASN A 326 -61.68 -22.45 6.06
CA ASN A 326 -62.25 -22.05 4.77
C ASN A 326 -61.19 -22.22 3.65
N THR A 327 -61.29 -23.24 2.79
CA THR A 327 -62.06 -23.30 1.53
C THR A 327 -61.52 -22.40 0.41
N SER A 328 -60.66 -23.00 -0.43
CA SER A 328 -60.73 -23.11 -1.89
C SER A 328 -60.92 -21.89 -2.84
N ARG A 329 -60.18 -22.03 -3.96
CA ARG A 329 -60.41 -21.58 -5.37
C ARG A 329 -59.84 -20.21 -5.82
N PRO A 330 -59.66 -19.97 -7.15
CA PRO A 330 -59.37 -20.90 -8.26
C PRO A 330 -58.25 -20.43 -9.24
N SER A 331 -57.97 -21.33 -10.18
CA SER A 331 -57.26 -21.27 -11.46
C SER A 331 -57.56 -20.07 -12.37
N SER A 332 -56.65 -19.78 -13.33
CA SER A 332 -56.85 -19.49 -14.79
C SER A 332 -55.62 -18.71 -15.32
N SER A 333 -54.70 -19.25 -16.13
CA SER A 333 -54.71 -19.44 -17.60
C SER A 333 -54.79 -18.17 -18.46
N ALA A 334 -53.69 -17.84 -19.16
CA ALA A 334 -53.59 -17.26 -20.52
C ALA A 334 -52.09 -17.14 -20.85
N SER A 335 -51.47 -17.85 -21.81
CA SER A 335 -51.68 -17.91 -23.27
C SER A 335 -51.65 -16.53 -23.95
N THR A 336 -50.47 -16.11 -24.45
CA THR A 336 -50.27 -15.51 -25.79
C THR A 336 -48.77 -15.24 -26.07
N SER A 337 -48.17 -16.07 -26.92
CA SER A 337 -47.29 -15.62 -28.03
C SER A 337 -48.21 -15.15 -29.18
N PRO A 338 -47.83 -14.33 -30.19
CA PRO A 338 -46.60 -14.45 -31.00
C PRO A 338 -46.06 -13.11 -31.60
N ALA A 339 -45.24 -13.26 -32.64
CA ALA A 339 -44.74 -12.28 -33.63
C ALA A 339 -43.35 -11.70 -33.32
N SER A 340 -42.28 -12.15 -34.00
CA SER A 340 -41.93 -11.86 -35.41
C SER A 340 -41.64 -10.37 -35.62
N ASP A 341 -40.36 -10.01 -35.71
CA ASP A 341 -39.87 -9.14 -36.79
C ASP A 341 -38.33 -9.08 -36.81
N ALA A 342 -37.82 -9.43 -37.99
CA ALA A 342 -36.52 -9.08 -38.54
C ALA A 342 -36.83 -8.41 -39.90
N PRO A 343 -35.86 -7.89 -40.68
CA PRO A 343 -34.55 -7.31 -40.37
C PRO A 343 -34.42 -5.87 -40.93
N ALA A 344 -33.34 -5.16 -40.60
CA ALA A 344 -32.87 -4.09 -41.47
C ALA A 344 -31.34 -3.98 -41.43
N ALA A 345 -30.75 -4.24 -42.58
CA ALA A 345 -29.34 -4.06 -42.89
C ALA A 345 -28.94 -2.58 -42.92
N ARG A 346 -27.68 -2.32 -42.58
CA ARG A 346 -26.79 -1.45 -43.36
C ARG A 346 -25.34 -1.85 -43.14
#